data_AF-A0A7K2Q2F6-F1
#
_entry.id   AF-A0A7K2Q2F6-F1
#
_cell.length_a   1.000
_cell.length_b   1.000
_cell.length_c   1.000
_cell.angle_alpha   90.00
_cell.angle_beta   90.00
_cell.angle_gamma   90.00
#
_symmetry.space_group_name_H-M   'P 1'
#
loop_
_entity.id
_entity.type
_entity.pdbx_description
1 polymer ?
#
loop_
_entity_poly.entity_id
_entity_poly.type
_entity_poly.pdbx_seq_one_letter_code
_entity_poly.pdbx_strand_id
1 'polypeptide(L)'
;MARVRYGARTEAEITASREKSSRLPDIWSTGVVALWESDPDVVAAVLPPPLKPAERPLVRANISKVDLPGYPLGAGSVAVAARHGGVEGWYPLVMPMTHERALIGGREVFGEPKKLGEVEVEREGLVVRASLARHGIAFVEVRGAVDRALPLPEPAAKTDFYFKFLPAVDGSGLDTDPVLVHVTRNEKVRKLEHITGDVVLRESMFDPVADLPVRRIVEITIGEKTTDQKGRVAERVSARALLPYIHQRYDDPLQILDGPPEGSV
;
A
#
# COMPACT_ATOMS: atom_id res chain seq x y z
N MET A 1 -4.06 -45.54 -3.67
CA MET A 1 -5.05 -44.51 -3.24
C MET A 1 -5.03 -43.38 -4.26
N ALA A 2 -6.19 -42.83 -4.62
CA ALA A 2 -6.25 -41.64 -5.45
C ALA A 2 -5.56 -40.47 -4.73
N ARG A 3 -4.83 -39.64 -5.48
CA ARG A 3 -4.16 -38.47 -4.93
C ARG A 3 -5.18 -37.50 -4.33
N VAL A 4 -5.13 -37.30 -3.02
CA VAL A 4 -5.90 -36.27 -2.34
C VAL A 4 -5.25 -34.92 -2.65
N ARG A 5 -5.94 -34.04 -3.38
CA ARG A 5 -5.39 -32.72 -3.78
C ARG A 5 -5.10 -31.78 -2.60
N TYR A 6 -5.77 -32.00 -1.47
CA TYR A 6 -5.53 -31.30 -0.20
C TYR A 6 -4.52 -32.04 0.71
N GLY A 7 -3.97 -33.17 0.25
CA GLY A 7 -2.92 -33.89 0.95
C GLY A 7 -1.55 -33.23 0.76
N ALA A 8 -0.54 -33.77 1.45
CA ALA A 8 0.84 -33.28 1.35
C ALA A 8 1.34 -33.26 -0.10
N ARG A 9 2.03 -32.18 -0.47
CA ARG A 9 2.72 -32.10 -1.76
C ARG A 9 3.91 -33.06 -1.76
N THR A 10 4.19 -33.64 -2.91
CA THR A 10 5.40 -34.47 -3.10
C THR A 10 6.66 -33.58 -3.10
N GLU A 11 7.84 -34.15 -2.85
CA GLU A 11 9.11 -33.41 -2.94
C GLU A 11 9.30 -32.77 -4.31
N ALA A 12 8.94 -33.48 -5.38
CA ALA A 12 8.98 -32.96 -6.74
C ALA A 12 8.09 -31.71 -6.92
N GLU A 13 6.93 -31.67 -6.27
CA GLU A 13 6.02 -30.52 -6.32
C GLU A 13 6.52 -29.35 -5.49
N ILE A 14 7.16 -29.63 -4.35
CA ILE A 14 7.82 -28.62 -3.53
C ILE A 14 8.96 -27.98 -4.31
N THR A 15 9.81 -28.79 -4.96
CA THR A 15 10.92 -28.32 -5.80
C THR A 15 10.42 -27.51 -6.99
N ALA A 16 9.46 -28.04 -7.77
CA ALA A 16 8.89 -27.32 -8.91
C ALA A 16 8.21 -25.99 -8.51
N SER A 17 7.61 -25.91 -7.32
CA SER A 17 7.03 -24.68 -6.80
C SER A 17 8.09 -23.62 -6.47
N ARG A 18 9.27 -24.04 -5.99
CA ARG A 18 10.39 -23.13 -5.71
C ARG A 18 11.03 -22.61 -7.00
N GLU A 19 11.20 -23.46 -8.00
CA GLU A 19 11.81 -23.09 -9.28
C GLU A 19 10.94 -22.10 -10.09
N LYS A 20 9.61 -22.31 -10.10
CA LYS A 20 8.66 -21.40 -10.76
C LYS A 20 8.67 -19.98 -10.18
N SER A 21 9.14 -19.79 -8.95
CA SER A 21 9.22 -18.47 -8.30
C SER A 21 10.26 -17.52 -8.91
N SER A 22 11.11 -17.99 -9.84
CA SER A 22 12.33 -17.29 -10.23
C SER A 22 12.22 -16.37 -11.45
N ARG A 23 11.16 -16.43 -12.27
CA ARG A 23 11.04 -15.61 -13.49
C ARG A 23 9.58 -15.24 -13.77
N LEU A 24 9.13 -14.12 -13.23
CA LEU A 24 7.92 -13.45 -13.71
C LEU A 24 8.32 -12.42 -14.77
N PRO A 25 7.57 -12.27 -15.87
CA PRO A 25 7.78 -11.19 -16.82
C PRO A 25 7.49 -9.83 -16.15
N ASP A 26 7.95 -8.74 -16.76
CA ASP A 26 7.58 -7.39 -16.33
C ASP A 26 6.06 -7.23 -16.40
N ILE A 27 5.42 -7.03 -15.25
CA ILE A 27 3.98 -6.76 -15.14
C ILE A 27 3.81 -5.24 -15.10
N TRP A 28 3.24 -4.69 -16.15
CA TRP A 28 3.01 -3.25 -16.27
C TRP A 28 1.72 -2.85 -15.55
N SER A 29 1.69 -1.61 -15.10
CA SER A 29 0.53 -0.98 -14.50
C SER A 29 0.40 0.44 -15.03
N THR A 30 -0.83 0.86 -15.32
CA THR A 30 -1.15 2.27 -15.55
C THR A 30 -1.65 2.86 -14.24
N GLY A 31 -1.03 3.93 -13.77
CA GLY A 31 -1.39 4.50 -12.47
C GLY A 31 -1.23 6.00 -12.37
N VAL A 32 -2.07 6.58 -11.53
CA VAL A 32 -2.01 7.98 -11.10
C VAL A 32 -1.25 8.06 -9.79
N VAL A 33 -0.28 8.96 -9.72
CA VAL A 33 0.41 9.32 -8.48
C VAL A 33 0.12 10.78 -8.18
N ALA A 34 -0.43 11.05 -7.00
CA ALA A 34 -0.56 12.41 -6.46
C ALA A 34 0.35 12.56 -5.25
N LEU A 35 1.13 13.63 -5.23
CA LEU A 35 2.08 13.98 -4.18
C LEU A 35 1.72 15.37 -3.65
N TRP A 36 1.56 15.50 -2.34
CA TRP A 36 1.28 16.80 -1.71
C TRP A 36 2.02 16.97 -0.39
N GLU A 37 2.19 18.22 0.02
CA GLU A 37 2.58 18.58 1.38
C GLU A 37 1.34 18.64 2.27
N SER A 38 1.49 18.09 3.48
CA SER A 38 0.45 18.04 4.50
C SER A 38 0.89 18.70 5.81
N ASP A 39 0.15 18.47 6.88
CA ASP A 39 0.51 18.90 8.22
C ASP A 39 1.67 18.06 8.79
N PRO A 40 2.82 18.68 9.16
CA PRO A 40 3.94 17.95 9.73
C PRO A 40 3.61 17.22 11.03
N ASP A 41 2.74 17.78 11.87
CA ASP A 41 2.36 17.17 13.14
C ASP A 41 1.49 15.94 12.91
N VAL A 42 0.58 16.00 11.93
CA VAL A 42 -0.25 14.84 11.57
C VAL A 42 0.58 13.75 10.89
N VAL A 43 1.48 14.12 9.98
CA VAL A 43 2.41 13.16 9.36
C VAL A 43 3.29 12.48 10.41
N ALA A 44 3.72 13.21 11.45
CA ALA A 44 4.47 12.61 12.55
C ALA A 44 3.62 11.69 13.43
N ALA A 45 2.37 12.08 13.71
CA ALA A 45 1.48 11.33 14.61
C ALA A 45 1.15 9.92 14.11
N VAL A 46 1.11 9.71 12.80
CA VAL A 46 0.76 8.40 12.21
C VAL A 46 1.93 7.42 12.13
N LEU A 47 3.16 7.83 12.45
CA LEU A 47 4.37 7.02 12.32
C LEU A 47 4.66 6.22 13.59
N PRO A 48 4.64 4.87 13.54
CA PRO A 48 5.07 4.07 14.67
C PRO A 48 6.60 4.13 14.85
N PRO A 49 7.12 4.20 16.09
CA PRO A 49 8.55 4.01 16.33
C PRO A 49 9.03 2.65 15.76
N PRO A 50 10.25 2.57 15.20
CA PRO A 50 11.32 3.58 15.17
C PRO A 50 11.26 4.55 13.97
N LEU A 51 10.18 4.58 13.20
CA LEU A 51 10.05 5.51 12.08
C LEU A 51 10.00 6.96 12.59
N LYS A 52 10.60 7.86 11.82
CA LYS A 52 10.59 9.30 12.05
C LYS A 52 10.05 10.01 10.81
N PRO A 53 9.49 11.23 10.94
CA PRO A 53 9.15 12.04 9.78
C PRO A 53 10.38 12.26 8.88
N ALA A 54 10.13 12.29 7.57
CA ALA A 54 11.10 12.83 6.62
C ALA A 54 11.25 14.35 6.77
N GLU A 55 12.19 14.96 6.06
CA GLU A 55 12.40 16.43 6.11
C GLU A 55 11.14 17.21 5.68
N ARG A 56 10.45 16.71 4.65
CA ARG A 56 9.20 17.30 4.15
C ARG A 56 8.00 16.43 4.56
N PRO A 57 6.88 17.03 5.01
CA PRO A 57 5.67 16.30 5.42
C PRO A 57 4.86 15.89 4.19
N LEU A 58 5.43 15.01 3.37
CA LEU A 58 4.84 14.59 2.11
C LEU A 58 3.90 13.42 2.30
N VAL A 59 2.80 13.46 1.53
CA VAL A 59 1.84 12.37 1.42
C VAL A 59 1.70 12.01 -0.06
N ARG A 60 1.66 10.70 -0.33
CA ARG A 60 1.57 10.13 -1.67
C ARG A 60 0.35 9.22 -1.77
N ALA A 61 -0.56 9.54 -2.68
CA ALA A 61 -1.53 8.59 -3.19
C ALA A 61 -0.98 7.94 -4.47
N ASN A 62 -1.05 6.62 -4.56
CA ASN A 62 -0.81 5.86 -5.77
C ASN A 62 -2.07 5.03 -6.06
N ILE A 63 -2.62 5.17 -7.26
CA ILE A 63 -3.87 4.53 -7.69
C ILE A 63 -3.59 3.88 -9.04
N SER A 64 -3.59 2.56 -9.10
CA SER A 64 -3.09 1.85 -10.28
C SER A 64 -3.99 0.69 -10.70
N LYS A 65 -4.06 0.49 -12.02
CA LYS A 65 -4.59 -0.69 -12.67
C LYS A 65 -3.42 -1.50 -13.23
N VAL A 66 -3.32 -2.74 -12.80
CA VAL A 66 -2.26 -3.68 -13.19
C VAL A 66 -2.71 -4.48 -14.40
N ASP A 67 -1.88 -4.52 -15.43
CA ASP A 67 -2.15 -5.19 -16.71
C ASP A 67 -1.83 -6.69 -16.59
N LEU A 68 -2.75 -7.42 -15.96
CA LEU A 68 -2.71 -8.87 -15.85
C LEU A 68 -3.75 -9.49 -16.80
N PRO A 69 -3.31 -10.26 -17.84
CA PRO A 69 -4.23 -10.89 -18.79
C PRO A 69 -5.27 -11.77 -18.08
N GLY A 70 -6.55 -11.46 -18.29
CA GLY A 70 -7.68 -12.21 -17.72
C GLY A 70 -7.88 -12.02 -16.21
N TYR A 71 -7.16 -11.10 -15.56
CA TYR A 71 -7.24 -10.88 -14.12
C TYR A 71 -7.06 -9.39 -13.77
N PRO A 72 -8.10 -8.54 -13.94
CA PRO A 72 -7.98 -7.11 -13.71
C PRO A 72 -7.66 -6.83 -12.23
N LEU A 73 -6.47 -6.33 -11.93
CA LEU A 73 -6.06 -6.04 -10.55
C LEU A 73 -5.93 -4.53 -10.36
N GLY A 74 -6.69 -3.99 -9.43
CA GLY A 74 -6.52 -2.63 -8.94
C GLY A 74 -5.71 -2.63 -7.65
N ALA A 75 -4.73 -1.73 -7.56
CA ALA A 75 -3.86 -1.59 -6.42
C ALA A 75 -3.68 -0.11 -6.07
N GLY A 76 -4.01 0.23 -4.83
CA GLY A 76 -3.92 1.57 -4.27
C GLY A 76 -2.99 1.66 -3.07
N SER A 77 -2.52 2.86 -2.77
CA SER A 77 -1.91 3.18 -1.48
C SER A 77 -2.02 4.67 -1.16
N VAL A 78 -2.18 5.00 0.13
CA VAL A 78 -1.84 6.32 0.69
C VAL A 78 -0.70 6.14 1.67
N ALA A 79 0.38 6.90 1.49
CA ALA A 79 1.60 6.77 2.28
C ALA A 79 2.15 8.13 2.68
N VAL A 80 2.79 8.18 3.85
CA VAL A 80 3.51 9.38 4.32
C VAL A 80 5.02 9.18 4.15
N ALA A 81 5.75 10.27 3.89
CA ALA A 81 7.20 10.24 3.82
C ALA A 81 7.79 10.03 5.23
N ALA A 82 8.72 9.09 5.34
CA ALA A 82 9.30 8.68 6.60
C ALA A 82 10.79 8.38 6.44
N ARG A 83 11.45 8.25 7.59
CA ARG A 83 12.84 7.85 7.69
C ARG A 83 13.03 6.77 8.75
N HIS A 84 13.90 5.82 8.44
CA HIS A 84 14.40 4.84 9.40
C HIS A 84 15.92 4.87 9.43
N GLY A 85 16.50 5.38 10.52
CA GLY A 85 17.94 5.64 10.59
C GLY A 85 18.38 6.62 9.50
N GLY A 86 19.28 6.18 8.62
CA GLY A 86 19.73 6.94 7.44
C GLY A 86 18.95 6.68 6.15
N VAL A 87 17.87 5.88 6.19
CA VAL A 87 17.09 5.50 4.99
C VAL A 87 15.81 6.31 4.92
N GLU A 88 15.63 7.08 3.86
CA GLU A 88 14.36 7.72 3.52
C GLU A 88 13.47 6.79 2.70
N GLY A 89 12.16 6.91 2.90
CA GLY A 89 11.19 6.06 2.24
C GLY A 89 9.76 6.48 2.53
N TRP A 90 8.83 5.55 2.31
CA TRP A 90 7.41 5.77 2.52
C TRP A 90 6.86 4.80 3.55
N TYR A 91 5.96 5.27 4.39
CA TYR A 91 5.15 4.42 5.26
C TYR A 91 3.71 4.43 4.74
N PRO A 92 3.27 3.38 4.02
CA PRO A 92 1.88 3.25 3.61
C PRO A 92 0.98 3.07 4.83
N LEU A 93 -0.10 3.84 4.89
CA LEU A 93 -1.11 3.76 5.94
C LEU A 93 -2.24 2.80 5.55
N VAL A 94 -2.65 2.87 4.29
CA VAL A 94 -3.72 2.05 3.73
C VAL A 94 -3.35 1.63 2.30
N MET A 95 -3.66 0.39 1.94
CA MET A 95 -3.42 -0.16 0.60
C MET A 95 -4.63 -0.93 0.06
N PRO A 96 -5.60 -0.28 -0.61
CA PRO A 96 -6.76 -0.97 -1.17
C PRO A 96 -6.38 -1.88 -2.34
N MET A 97 -6.88 -3.12 -2.32
CA MET A 97 -6.68 -4.12 -3.37
C MET A 97 -8.04 -4.66 -3.83
N THR A 98 -8.22 -4.85 -5.14
CA THR A 98 -9.48 -5.40 -5.67
C THR A 98 -9.61 -6.92 -5.52
N HIS A 99 -8.52 -7.61 -5.17
CA HIS A 99 -8.49 -9.07 -5.06
C HIS A 99 -7.83 -9.57 -3.78
N GLU A 100 -8.47 -10.55 -3.16
CA GLU A 100 -8.04 -11.18 -1.90
C GLU A 100 -6.64 -11.78 -1.99
N ARG A 101 -6.30 -12.44 -3.11
CA ARG A 101 -4.96 -13.03 -3.30
C ARG A 101 -3.84 -11.99 -3.16
N ALA A 102 -4.03 -10.80 -3.73
CA ALA A 102 -3.06 -9.71 -3.66
C ALA A 102 -2.98 -9.10 -2.26
N LEU A 103 -4.12 -9.07 -1.56
CA LEU A 103 -4.24 -8.68 -0.16
C LEU A 103 -3.47 -9.60 0.77
N ILE A 104 -3.82 -10.89 0.79
CA ILE A 104 -3.29 -11.88 1.73
C ILE A 104 -1.78 -12.01 1.57
N GLY A 105 -1.30 -12.19 0.33
CA GLY A 105 0.12 -12.35 0.07
C GLY A 105 0.96 -11.16 0.55
N GLY A 106 0.50 -9.93 0.34
CA GLY A 106 1.22 -8.74 0.80
C GLY A 106 1.26 -8.62 2.33
N ARG A 107 0.12 -8.89 2.97
CA ARG A 107 -0.04 -8.88 4.43
C ARG A 107 0.86 -9.91 5.11
N GLU A 108 0.86 -11.15 4.62
CA GLU A 108 1.55 -12.28 5.25
C GLU A 108 3.04 -12.34 4.91
N VAL A 109 3.45 -11.86 3.73
CA VAL A 109 4.86 -11.87 3.33
C VAL A 109 5.58 -10.65 3.91
N PHE A 110 5.07 -9.45 3.68
CA PHE A 110 5.79 -8.18 3.96
C PHE A 110 5.20 -7.36 5.12
N GLY A 111 3.95 -7.61 5.54
CA GLY A 111 3.27 -6.78 6.53
C GLY A 111 2.56 -5.56 5.93
N GLU A 112 2.27 -5.57 4.62
CA GLU A 112 1.58 -4.46 3.96
C GLU A 112 0.18 -4.22 4.58
N PRO A 113 -0.26 -2.96 4.80
CA PRO A 113 -1.58 -2.64 5.37
C PRO A 113 -2.67 -2.74 4.30
N LYS A 114 -2.70 -3.87 3.60
CA LYS A 114 -3.67 -4.11 2.54
C LYS A 114 -5.06 -4.40 3.09
N LYS A 115 -6.05 -3.83 2.40
CA LYS A 115 -7.48 -3.99 2.69
C LYS A 115 -8.23 -4.21 1.37
N LEU A 116 -9.38 -4.91 1.40
CA LEU A 116 -10.21 -5.07 0.20
C LEU A 116 -10.91 -3.75 -0.11
N GLY A 117 -10.91 -3.38 -1.38
CA GLY A 117 -11.56 -2.15 -1.84
C GLY A 117 -11.66 -2.06 -3.35
N GLU A 118 -12.18 -0.94 -3.79
CA GLU A 118 -12.32 -0.57 -5.19
C GLU A 118 -11.19 0.40 -5.54
N VAL A 119 -10.59 0.19 -6.72
CA VAL A 119 -9.48 1.01 -7.22
C VAL A 119 -9.74 1.24 -8.70
N GLU A 120 -9.95 2.49 -9.07
CA GLU A 120 -10.31 2.86 -10.43
C GLU A 120 -9.33 3.88 -11.00
N VAL A 121 -9.02 3.71 -12.28
CA VAL A 121 -8.24 4.65 -13.09
C VAL A 121 -8.93 4.74 -14.45
N GLU A 122 -9.45 5.91 -14.76
CA GLU A 122 -10.17 6.21 -15.99
C GLU A 122 -9.48 7.37 -16.73
N ARG A 123 -9.41 7.25 -18.06
CA ARG A 123 -8.92 8.31 -18.94
C ARG A 123 -9.84 8.45 -20.14
N GLU A 124 -10.35 9.66 -20.33
CA GLU A 124 -11.13 10.06 -21.51
C GLU A 124 -10.43 11.25 -22.18
N GLY A 125 -9.72 10.98 -23.28
CA GLY A 125 -8.86 11.97 -23.92
C GLY A 125 -7.75 12.45 -22.98
N LEU A 126 -7.79 13.74 -22.61
CA LEU A 126 -6.88 14.35 -21.65
C LEU A 126 -7.39 14.25 -20.21
N VAL A 127 -8.68 14.03 -19.99
CA VAL A 127 -9.28 14.01 -18.65
C VAL A 127 -8.94 12.68 -17.98
N VAL A 128 -8.43 12.76 -16.75
CA VAL A 128 -8.08 11.60 -15.92
C VAL A 128 -8.86 11.68 -14.62
N ARG A 129 -9.41 10.53 -14.20
CA ARG A 129 -10.02 10.33 -12.89
C ARG A 129 -9.45 9.06 -12.28
N ALA A 130 -9.11 9.11 -11.01
CA ALA A 130 -8.65 7.94 -10.28
C ALA A 130 -9.18 7.97 -8.86
N SER A 131 -9.57 6.84 -8.31
CA SER A 131 -10.19 6.75 -6.99
C SER A 131 -9.73 5.54 -6.20
N LEU A 132 -9.74 5.70 -4.88
CA LEU A 132 -9.70 4.61 -3.92
C LEU A 132 -11.01 4.64 -3.14
N ALA A 133 -11.74 3.52 -3.13
CA ALA A 133 -12.99 3.42 -2.41
C ALA A 133 -13.09 2.16 -1.57
N ARG A 134 -13.76 2.26 -0.44
CA ARG A 134 -14.08 1.16 0.48
C ARG A 134 -15.39 1.47 1.16
N HIS A 135 -16.21 0.44 1.39
CA HIS A 135 -17.47 0.56 2.13
C HIS A 135 -18.41 1.64 1.56
N GLY A 136 -18.45 1.78 0.22
CA GLY A 136 -19.28 2.77 -0.47
C GLY A 136 -18.74 4.21 -0.45
N ILE A 137 -17.53 4.45 0.07
CA ILE A 137 -16.92 5.78 0.19
C ILE A 137 -15.66 5.83 -0.67
N ALA A 138 -15.66 6.70 -1.68
CA ALA A 138 -14.44 7.09 -2.41
C ALA A 138 -13.61 8.08 -1.57
N PHE A 139 -12.84 7.52 -0.63
CA PHE A 139 -12.10 8.27 0.39
C PHE A 139 -10.88 9.01 -0.17
N VAL A 140 -10.36 8.60 -1.34
CA VAL A 140 -9.44 9.39 -2.16
C VAL A 140 -9.97 9.48 -3.58
N GLU A 141 -9.91 10.68 -4.14
CA GLU A 141 -10.18 10.91 -5.54
C GLU A 141 -9.20 11.93 -6.13
N VAL A 142 -8.64 11.60 -7.29
CA VAL A 142 -7.77 12.48 -8.08
C VAL A 142 -8.47 12.78 -9.40
N ARG A 143 -8.63 14.05 -9.74
CA ARG A 143 -9.27 14.49 -10.99
C ARG A 143 -8.45 15.58 -11.63
N GLY A 144 -8.25 15.50 -12.94
CA GLY A 144 -7.54 16.54 -13.66
C GLY A 144 -7.46 16.28 -15.15
N ALA A 145 -6.62 17.06 -15.82
CA ALA A 145 -6.30 16.89 -17.23
C ALA A 145 -4.79 16.77 -17.45
N VAL A 146 -4.39 15.87 -18.34
CA VAL A 146 -3.01 15.79 -18.82
C VAL A 146 -2.67 17.07 -19.59
N ASP A 147 -1.59 17.74 -19.19
CA ASP A 147 -1.13 18.97 -19.85
C ASP A 147 0.19 18.81 -20.62
N ARG A 148 1.07 17.89 -20.19
CA ARG A 148 2.35 17.63 -20.87
C ARG A 148 2.89 16.24 -20.60
N ALA A 149 3.69 15.73 -21.52
CA ALA A 149 4.56 14.59 -21.26
C ALA A 149 5.72 15.01 -20.33
N LEU A 150 6.18 14.08 -19.50
CA LEU A 150 7.34 14.26 -18.64
C LEU A 150 8.50 13.38 -19.12
N PRO A 151 9.77 13.80 -18.89
CA PRO A 151 10.90 12.92 -19.12
C PRO A 151 10.78 11.68 -18.23
N LEU A 152 11.21 10.53 -18.74
CA LEU A 152 11.23 9.30 -17.97
C LEU A 152 12.33 9.39 -16.91
N PRO A 153 12.04 9.12 -15.64
CA PRO A 153 13.06 9.12 -14.60
C PRO A 153 14.04 7.97 -14.83
N GLU A 154 15.30 8.18 -14.45
CA GLU A 154 16.26 7.09 -14.33
C GLU A 154 15.76 6.04 -13.33
N PRO A 155 16.06 4.75 -13.52
CA PRO A 155 15.71 3.71 -12.57
C PRO A 155 16.23 4.05 -11.17
N ALA A 156 15.31 4.18 -10.21
CA ALA A 156 15.62 4.53 -8.84
C ALA A 156 15.01 3.52 -7.88
N ALA A 157 15.79 3.14 -6.88
CA ALA A 157 15.34 2.30 -5.78
C ALA A 157 14.48 3.15 -4.82
N LYS A 158 13.23 2.77 -4.64
CA LYS A 158 12.32 3.37 -3.66
C LYS A 158 12.13 2.40 -2.50
N THR A 159 12.13 2.90 -1.26
CA THR A 159 11.93 2.06 -0.07
C THR A 159 10.57 2.36 0.54
N ASP A 160 9.79 1.32 0.81
CA ASP A 160 8.64 1.39 1.69
C ASP A 160 8.94 0.63 3.00
N PHE A 161 8.39 1.14 4.09
CA PHE A 161 8.47 0.57 5.44
C PHE A 161 7.15 -0.09 5.80
N TYR A 162 7.22 -1.31 6.32
CA TYR A 162 6.05 -2.05 6.81
C TYR A 162 6.34 -2.67 8.17
N PHE A 163 5.32 -2.81 9.01
CA PHE A 163 5.41 -3.62 10.22
C PHE A 163 4.71 -4.95 9.99
N LYS A 164 5.45 -6.04 10.07
CA LYS A 164 4.90 -7.39 9.98
C LYS A 164 4.65 -7.94 11.38
N PHE A 165 3.39 -8.28 11.63
CA PHE A 165 2.90 -8.84 12.88
C PHE A 165 1.61 -9.64 12.66
N LEU A 166 1.27 -10.44 13.66
CA LEU A 166 -0.01 -11.13 13.79
C LEU A 166 -0.57 -10.86 15.21
N PRO A 167 -1.87 -10.63 15.36
CA PRO A 167 -2.52 -10.59 16.68
C PRO A 167 -2.35 -11.91 17.43
N ALA A 168 -2.27 -11.85 18.76
CA ALA A 168 -2.22 -13.04 19.59
C ALA A 168 -3.56 -13.80 19.59
N VAL A 169 -3.51 -15.14 19.68
CA VAL A 169 -4.71 -16.01 19.63
C VAL A 169 -5.65 -15.84 20.82
N ASP A 170 -5.16 -15.33 21.94
CA ASP A 170 -5.94 -15.00 23.14
C ASP A 170 -6.54 -13.59 23.08
N GLY A 171 -6.40 -12.91 21.93
CA GLY A 171 -6.80 -11.53 21.72
C GLY A 171 -5.83 -10.51 22.33
N SER A 172 -4.92 -10.92 23.21
CA SER A 172 -4.09 -10.02 24.01
C SER A 172 -2.80 -9.64 23.30
N GLY A 173 -2.87 -8.60 22.47
CA GLY A 173 -1.70 -8.00 21.85
C GLY A 173 -1.22 -8.75 20.60
N LEU A 174 0.07 -9.10 20.53
CA LEU A 174 0.70 -9.68 19.34
C LEU A 174 1.25 -11.08 19.62
N ASP A 175 1.12 -11.98 18.66
CA ASP A 175 1.57 -13.38 18.74
C ASP A 175 3.09 -13.50 18.91
N THR A 176 3.84 -12.58 18.29
CA THR A 176 5.30 -12.45 18.40
C THR A 176 5.72 -10.99 18.34
N ASP A 177 6.97 -10.71 18.69
CA ASP A 177 7.55 -9.37 18.49
C ASP A 177 7.46 -8.97 17.01
N PRO A 178 6.86 -7.80 16.70
CA PRO A 178 6.75 -7.33 15.33
C PRO A 178 8.12 -7.07 14.72
N VAL A 179 8.20 -7.15 13.38
CA VAL A 179 9.41 -6.77 12.65
C VAL A 179 9.15 -5.59 11.73
N LEU A 180 10.08 -4.64 11.71
CA LEU A 180 10.14 -3.60 10.69
C LEU A 180 10.75 -4.20 9.42
N VAL A 181 10.01 -4.16 8.32
CA VAL A 181 10.40 -4.66 7.01
C VAL A 181 10.69 -3.49 6.09
N HIS A 182 11.85 -3.51 5.44
CA HIS A 182 12.17 -2.60 4.34
C HIS A 182 11.89 -3.35 3.04
N VAL A 183 11.01 -2.79 2.20
CA VAL A 183 10.77 -3.29 0.84
C VAL A 183 11.33 -2.28 -0.13
N THR A 184 12.42 -2.66 -0.79
CA THR A 184 13.02 -1.86 -1.86
C THR A 184 12.39 -2.27 -3.19
N ARG A 185 12.01 -1.27 -3.99
CA ARG A 185 11.35 -1.39 -5.27
C ARG A 185 12.19 -0.72 -6.35
N ASN A 186 12.54 -1.46 -7.40
CA ASN A 186 13.17 -0.88 -8.58
C ASN A 186 12.08 -0.64 -9.63
N GLU A 187 11.86 0.62 -9.96
CA GLU A 187 10.80 1.03 -10.88
C GLU A 187 11.38 1.28 -12.27
N LYS A 188 10.72 0.74 -13.30
CA LYS A 188 10.93 1.17 -14.69
C LYS A 188 9.67 1.88 -15.16
N VAL A 189 9.86 3.01 -15.83
CA VAL A 189 8.77 3.84 -16.36
C VAL A 189 8.94 3.88 -17.88
N ARG A 190 7.85 3.61 -18.63
CA ARG A 190 7.87 3.73 -20.11
C ARG A 190 7.01 4.87 -20.63
N LYS A 191 6.14 5.41 -19.79
CA LYS A 191 5.28 6.56 -20.09
C LYS A 191 5.05 7.35 -18.81
N LEU A 192 5.15 8.67 -18.89
CA LEU A 192 4.87 9.57 -17.79
C LEU A 192 4.33 10.89 -18.32
N GLU A 193 3.21 11.34 -17.76
CA GLU A 193 2.52 12.57 -18.13
C GLU A 193 2.14 13.31 -16.85
N HIS A 194 2.25 14.64 -16.88
CA HIS A 194 1.80 15.50 -15.80
C HIS A 194 0.30 15.76 -15.93
N ILE A 195 -0.37 15.83 -14.78
CA ILE A 195 -1.78 16.20 -14.65
C ILE A 195 -1.88 17.51 -13.89
N THR A 196 -2.59 18.48 -14.45
CA THR A 196 -3.11 19.61 -13.69
C THR A 196 -4.49 19.24 -13.14
N GLY A 197 -4.66 19.30 -11.82
CA GLY A 197 -5.88 18.85 -11.17
C GLY A 197 -5.82 18.89 -9.65
N ASP A 198 -6.78 18.21 -9.04
CA ASP A 198 -7.06 18.26 -7.60
C ASP A 198 -7.04 16.87 -6.97
N VAL A 199 -6.75 16.85 -5.67
CA VAL A 199 -6.89 15.68 -4.79
C VAL A 199 -8.01 15.98 -3.80
N VAL A 200 -9.05 15.16 -3.81
CA VAL A 200 -10.18 15.24 -2.88
C VAL A 200 -10.09 14.08 -1.91
N LEU A 201 -10.04 14.40 -0.61
CA LEU A 201 -10.10 13.45 0.48
C LEU A 201 -11.49 13.51 1.11
N ARG A 202 -12.09 12.36 1.41
CA ARG A 202 -13.40 12.29 2.07
C ARG A 202 -13.28 11.57 3.39
N GLU A 203 -14.08 12.00 4.36
CA GLU A 203 -14.21 11.35 5.65
C GLU A 203 -14.60 9.88 5.48
N SER A 204 -13.87 9.01 6.18
CA SER A 204 -14.14 7.58 6.26
C SER A 204 -13.70 7.08 7.63
N MET A 205 -14.61 6.42 8.35
CA MET A 205 -14.31 5.82 9.65
C MET A 205 -13.27 4.70 9.57
N PHE A 206 -13.20 4.01 8.42
CA PHE A 206 -12.33 2.85 8.21
C PHE A 206 -10.98 3.23 7.58
N ASP A 207 -10.93 4.37 6.92
CA ASP A 207 -9.80 4.86 6.13
C ASP A 207 -9.67 6.39 6.28
N PRO A 208 -9.34 6.92 7.48
CA PRO A 208 -9.40 8.35 7.80
C PRO A 208 -8.23 9.15 7.20
N VAL A 209 -8.02 9.02 5.89
CA VAL A 209 -6.95 9.74 5.18
C VAL A 209 -7.22 11.24 5.09
N ALA A 210 -8.47 11.68 5.31
CA ALA A 210 -8.85 13.09 5.33
C ALA A 210 -8.13 13.89 6.42
N ASP A 211 -7.67 13.22 7.48
CA ASP A 211 -6.83 13.80 8.53
C ASP A 211 -5.46 14.30 8.00
N LEU A 212 -5.04 13.89 6.80
CA LEU A 212 -3.81 14.32 6.13
C LEU A 212 -4.12 15.42 5.10
N PRO A 213 -4.37 16.68 5.52
CA PRO A 213 -4.88 17.72 4.64
C PRO A 213 -3.97 17.96 3.44
N VAL A 214 -4.58 18.20 2.28
CA VAL A 214 -3.89 18.61 1.06
C VAL A 214 -3.59 20.11 1.17
N ARG A 215 -2.41 20.48 1.70
CA ARG A 215 -2.01 21.90 1.83
C ARG A 215 -1.48 22.46 0.52
N ARG A 216 -0.61 21.69 -0.15
CA ARG A 216 -0.01 22.08 -1.42
C ARG A 216 0.26 20.85 -2.26
N ILE A 217 -0.39 20.75 -3.42
CA ILE A 217 -0.07 19.74 -4.43
C ILE A 217 1.33 20.02 -4.95
N VAL A 218 2.20 19.02 -4.86
CA VAL A 218 3.57 19.06 -5.38
C VAL A 218 3.57 18.58 -6.82
N GLU A 219 2.88 17.46 -7.09
CA GLU A 219 2.80 16.87 -8.41
C GLU A 219 1.61 15.90 -8.51
N ILE A 220 0.99 15.85 -9.70
CA ILE A 220 0.11 14.74 -10.08
C ILE A 220 0.61 14.21 -11.43
N THR A 221 0.80 12.89 -11.53
CA THR A 221 1.19 12.22 -12.77
C THR A 221 0.30 11.04 -13.08
N ILE A 222 0.20 10.70 -14.35
CA ILE A 222 -0.23 9.38 -14.82
C ILE A 222 0.92 8.75 -15.61
N GLY A 223 1.13 7.46 -15.44
CA GLY A 223 2.19 6.77 -16.16
C GLY A 223 2.05 5.27 -16.18
N GLU A 224 2.91 4.64 -16.97
CA GLU A 224 3.01 3.19 -17.10
C GLU A 224 4.31 2.70 -16.47
N LYS A 225 4.17 1.83 -15.46
CA LYS A 225 5.26 1.42 -14.56
C LYS A 225 5.27 -0.09 -14.35
N THR A 226 6.45 -0.67 -14.29
CA THR A 226 6.69 -2.02 -13.76
C THR A 226 7.64 -1.94 -12.58
N THR A 227 7.54 -2.87 -11.64
CA THR A 227 8.33 -2.85 -10.42
C THR A 227 8.68 -4.26 -9.98
N ASP A 228 9.97 -4.50 -9.74
CA ASP A 228 10.41 -5.62 -8.90
C ASP A 228 10.56 -5.16 -7.45
N GLN A 229 10.38 -6.09 -6.51
CA GLN A 229 10.49 -5.78 -5.09
C GLN A 229 11.28 -6.83 -4.31
N LYS A 230 12.07 -6.36 -3.35
CA LYS A 230 12.83 -7.19 -2.42
C LYS A 230 12.60 -6.71 -0.99
N GLY A 231 12.10 -7.62 -0.16
CA GLY A 231 11.91 -7.39 1.27
C GLY A 231 13.11 -7.84 2.09
N ARG A 232 13.42 -7.10 3.16
CA ARG A 232 14.32 -7.55 4.23
C ARG A 232 13.75 -7.12 5.59
N VAL A 233 13.96 -7.95 6.61
CA VAL A 233 13.74 -7.51 7.99
C VAL A 233 14.87 -6.55 8.35
N ALA A 234 14.50 -5.33 8.78
CA ALA A 234 15.45 -4.32 9.23
C ALA A 234 15.77 -4.48 10.71
N GLU A 235 14.75 -4.64 11.56
CA GLU A 235 14.90 -4.93 12.98
C GLU A 235 13.62 -5.52 13.59
N ARG A 236 13.75 -6.05 14.81
CA ARG A 236 12.61 -6.36 15.68
C ARG A 236 12.19 -5.10 16.43
N VAL A 237 10.89 -4.94 16.62
CA VAL A 237 10.29 -3.77 17.26
C VAL A 237 9.52 -4.23 18.49
N SER A 238 9.47 -3.38 19.51
CA SER A 238 8.70 -3.68 20.71
C SER A 238 7.21 -3.77 20.38
N ALA A 239 6.56 -4.88 20.76
CA ALA A 239 5.11 -5.00 20.65
C ALA A 239 4.40 -3.83 21.35
N ARG A 240 4.83 -3.46 22.56
CA ARG A 240 4.29 -2.31 23.31
C ARG A 240 4.35 -1.00 22.53
N ALA A 241 5.41 -0.78 21.76
CA ALA A 241 5.57 0.44 20.96
C ALA A 241 4.66 0.45 19.71
N LEU A 242 4.39 -0.71 19.13
CA LEU A 242 3.57 -0.83 17.92
C LEU A 242 2.07 -0.94 18.21
N LEU A 243 1.67 -1.53 19.35
CA LEU A 243 0.27 -1.76 19.72
C LEU A 243 -0.66 -0.55 19.51
N PRO A 244 -0.27 0.70 19.85
CA PRO A 244 -1.12 1.87 19.62
C PRO A 244 -1.47 2.14 18.14
N TYR A 245 -0.72 1.57 17.20
CA TYR A 245 -0.83 1.86 15.76
C TYR A 245 -1.46 0.72 14.96
N ILE A 246 -1.73 -0.45 15.57
CA ILE A 246 -2.19 -1.63 14.83
C ILE A 246 -3.54 -1.39 14.15
N HIS A 247 -4.38 -0.51 14.73
CA HIS A 247 -5.68 -0.10 14.18
C HIS A 247 -5.57 0.39 12.72
N GLN A 248 -4.43 0.97 12.32
CA GLN A 248 -4.20 1.43 10.94
C GLN A 248 -4.38 0.29 9.92
N ARG A 249 -4.09 -0.96 10.32
CA ARG A 249 -4.14 -2.14 9.45
C ARG A 249 -5.53 -2.83 9.41
N TYR A 250 -6.46 -2.42 10.27
CA TYR A 250 -7.74 -3.06 10.50
C TYR A 250 -8.90 -2.06 10.36
N ASP A 251 -10.13 -2.57 10.24
CA ASP A 251 -11.33 -1.73 10.15
C ASP A 251 -11.92 -1.43 11.54
N ASP A 252 -11.61 -2.25 12.54
CA ASP A 252 -11.96 -2.00 13.92
C ASP A 252 -10.72 -1.46 14.68
N PRO A 253 -10.75 -0.23 15.21
CA PRO A 253 -9.66 0.29 16.02
C PRO A 253 -9.49 -0.42 17.38
N LEU A 254 -10.49 -1.19 17.84
CA LEU A 254 -10.49 -1.92 19.10
C LEU A 254 -10.15 -3.42 18.95
N GLN A 255 -9.76 -3.89 17.76
CA GLN A 255 -9.66 -5.31 17.35
C GLN A 255 -8.62 -6.21 18.07
N ILE A 256 -8.36 -5.97 19.36
CA ILE A 256 -7.95 -6.99 20.34
C ILE A 256 -9.08 -8.02 20.55
N LEU A 257 -10.32 -7.71 20.17
CA LEU A 257 -11.48 -8.59 20.26
C LEU A 257 -12.17 -8.68 18.89
N ASP A 258 -12.25 -9.88 18.32
CA ASP A 258 -12.95 -10.16 17.05
C ASP A 258 -14.49 -10.17 17.29
N GLY A 259 -15.00 -9.04 17.79
CA GLY A 259 -16.42 -8.83 18.08
C GLY A 259 -17.14 -8.21 16.88
N PRO A 260 -18.42 -8.56 16.63
CA PRO A 260 -19.21 -7.83 15.66
C PRO A 260 -19.42 -6.37 16.13
N PRO A 261 -19.73 -5.42 15.22
CA PRO A 261 -19.94 -4.03 15.60
C PRO A 261 -20.96 -3.88 16.73
N GLU A 262 -20.77 -2.92 17.63
CA GLU A 262 -21.74 -2.65 18.70
C GLU A 262 -23.17 -2.52 18.15
N GLY A 263 -24.10 -3.30 18.71
CA GLY A 263 -25.50 -3.37 18.26
C GLY A 263 -25.79 -4.42 17.18
N SER A 264 -24.81 -5.24 16.78
CA SER A 264 -25.00 -6.36 15.85
C SER A 264 -25.39 -7.68 16.52
N VAL A 265 -25.62 -7.66 17.84
CA VAL A 265 -26.07 -8.77 18.70
C VAL A 265 -26.99 -8.27 19.79
#